data_AF-A0A972M904-F1
#
_entry.id   AF-A0A972M904-F1
#
_cell.length_a   1.000
_cell.length_b   1.000
_cell.length_c   1.000
_cell.angle_alpha   90.00
_cell.angle_beta   90.00
_cell.angle_gamma   90.00
#
_symmetry.space_group_name_H-M   'P 1'
#
loop_
_entity.id
_entity.type
_entity.pdbx_description
1 polymer ?
#
loop_
_entity_poly.entity_id
_entity_poly.type
_entity_poly.pdbx_seq_one_letter_code
_entity_poly.pdbx_strand_id
1 'polypeptide(L)'
;MCNVTKEQVYDELRKIIDPEVGFNLVEMGLIYDVDIDDDCNVEVTMTLSTKSCPLHQMIVQWVEDAPKRIEGVKDVKVNLVWEPEWNIDMAEDNVKKALGAL
;
A
#
# COMPACT_ATOMS: atom_id res chain seq x y z
N MET A 1 -0.79 13.72 21.42
CA MET A 1 -0.76 12.28 21.11
C MET A 1 -1.45 12.09 19.79
N CYS A 2 -0.85 11.29 18.92
CA CYS A 2 -1.45 10.97 17.64
C CYS A 2 -2.77 10.20 17.82
N ASN A 3 -3.79 10.56 17.06
CA ASN A 3 -5.10 9.89 17.05
C ASN A 3 -5.40 9.16 15.73
N VAL A 4 -4.46 9.19 14.77
CA VAL A 4 -4.56 8.46 13.51
C VAL A 4 -4.33 6.98 13.79
N THR A 5 -5.19 6.12 13.25
CA THR A 5 -5.06 4.65 13.41
C THR A 5 -4.53 3.99 12.14
N LYS A 6 -3.85 2.84 12.29
CA LYS A 6 -3.41 2.02 11.16
C LYS A 6 -4.59 1.66 10.24
N GLU A 7 -5.76 1.37 10.82
CA GLU A 7 -6.97 1.03 10.06
C GLU A 7 -7.40 2.16 9.10
N GLN A 8 -7.39 3.42 9.57
CA GLN A 8 -7.70 4.56 8.72
C GLN A 8 -6.72 4.69 7.54
N VAL A 9 -5.43 4.44 7.78
CA VAL A 9 -4.42 4.43 6.72
C VAL A 9 -4.70 3.30 5.72
N TYR A 10 -4.94 2.08 6.20
CA TYR A 10 -5.28 0.95 5.32
C TYR A 10 -6.55 1.22 4.49
N ASP A 11 -7.55 1.90 5.04
CA ASP A 11 -8.76 2.27 4.30
C ASP A 11 -8.50 3.28 3.18
N GLU A 12 -7.59 4.24 3.37
CA GLU A 12 -7.17 5.11 2.26
C GLU A 12 -6.35 4.34 1.23
N LEU A 13 -5.46 3.44 1.65
CA LEU A 13 -4.64 2.63 0.75
C LEU A 13 -5.47 1.63 -0.08
N ARG A 14 -6.57 1.09 0.46
CA ARG A 14 -7.52 0.24 -0.28
C ARG A 14 -8.23 0.95 -1.44
N LYS A 15 -8.22 2.29 -1.47
CA LYS A 15 -8.79 3.06 -2.58
C LYS A 15 -7.87 3.13 -3.80
N ILE A 16 -6.60 2.75 -3.63
CA ILE A 16 -5.62 2.76 -4.70
C ILE A 16 -5.72 1.43 -5.45
N ILE A 17 -6.21 1.49 -6.68
CA ILE A 17 -6.42 0.34 -7.55
C ILE A 17 -5.28 0.28 -8.58
N ASP A 18 -4.65 -0.88 -8.71
CA ASP A 18 -3.71 -1.13 -9.78
C ASP A 18 -4.48 -1.18 -11.12
N PRO A 19 -4.19 -0.29 -12.09
CA PRO A 19 -4.95 -0.21 -13.34
C PRO A 19 -4.68 -1.38 -14.29
N GLU A 20 -3.64 -2.19 -14.07
CA GLU A 20 -3.34 -3.36 -14.90
C GLU A 20 -4.19 -4.57 -14.52
N VAL A 21 -4.44 -4.77 -13.21
CA VAL A 21 -5.16 -5.96 -12.70
C VAL A 21 -6.54 -5.65 -12.11
N GLY A 22 -6.84 -4.39 -11.79
CA GLY A 22 -8.14 -3.95 -11.28
C GLY A 22 -8.39 -4.28 -9.80
N PHE A 23 -7.34 -4.59 -9.03
CA PHE A 23 -7.41 -4.86 -7.59
C PHE A 23 -6.69 -3.78 -6.79
N ASN A 24 -7.07 -3.61 -5.52
CA ASN A 24 -6.39 -2.65 -4.67
C ASN A 24 -5.08 -3.19 -4.09
N LEU A 25 -4.15 -2.28 -3.78
CA LEU A 25 -2.79 -2.67 -3.36
C LEU A 25 -2.74 -3.47 -2.05
N VAL A 26 -3.72 -3.28 -1.16
CA VAL A 26 -3.83 -4.02 0.10
C VAL A 26 -4.29 -5.46 -0.18
N GLU A 27 -5.36 -5.64 -0.97
CA GLU A 27 -5.83 -6.96 -1.38
C GLU A 27 -4.78 -7.72 -2.21
N MET A 28 -3.98 -7.01 -2.99
CA MET A 28 -2.86 -7.60 -3.72
C MET A 28 -1.70 -8.02 -2.81
N GLY A 29 -1.68 -7.62 -1.53
CA GLY A 29 -0.58 -7.91 -0.62
C GLY A 29 0.69 -7.11 -0.91
N LEU A 30 0.57 -5.94 -1.55
CA LEU A 30 1.70 -5.06 -1.86
C LEU A 30 2.07 -4.12 -0.70
N ILE A 31 1.15 -3.92 0.25
CA ILE A 31 1.39 -3.17 1.49
C ILE A 31 1.80 -4.15 2.59
N TYR A 32 3.05 -4.07 3.03
CA TYR A 32 3.60 -4.99 4.03
C TYR A 32 3.38 -4.51 5.46
N ASP A 33 3.54 -3.20 5.70
CA ASP A 33 3.33 -2.62 7.01
C ASP A 33 2.95 -1.14 6.92
N VAL A 34 2.26 -0.67 7.95
CA VAL A 34 2.00 0.74 8.21
C VAL A 34 2.44 1.01 9.64
N ASP A 35 3.36 1.95 9.84
CA ASP A 35 3.74 2.45 11.16
C ASP A 35 3.34 3.91 11.34
N ILE A 36 3.00 4.28 12.57
CA ILE A 36 2.54 5.62 12.92
C ILE A 36 3.23 6.02 14.22
N ASP A 37 4.00 7.11 14.18
CA ASP A 37 4.71 7.61 15.35
C ASP A 37 3.81 8.49 16.26
N ASP A 38 4.36 8.89 17.42
CA ASP A 38 3.66 9.75 18.39
C ASP A 38 3.27 11.13 17.84
N ASP A 39 3.90 11.57 16.75
CA ASP A 39 3.71 12.87 16.10
C ASP A 39 2.73 12.80 14.90
N CYS A 40 2.17 11.64 14.58
CA CYS A 40 1.35 11.37 13.39
C CYS A 40 2.12 11.45 12.06
N ASN A 41 3.40 11.08 12.05
CA ASN A 41 4.08 10.73 10.80
C ASN A 41 3.77 9.26 10.48
N VAL A 42 3.42 8.99 9.22
CA VAL A 42 3.06 7.65 8.74
C VAL A 42 4.19 7.11 7.87
N GLU A 43 4.69 5.93 8.18
CA GLU A 43 5.58 5.18 7.29
C GLU A 43 4.83 3.99 6.70
N VAL A 44 4.75 3.93 5.37
CA VAL A 44 4.16 2.79 4.65
C VAL A 44 5.28 1.96 4.04
N THR A 45 5.46 0.73 4.52
CA THR A 45 6.37 -0.22 3.90
C THR A 45 5.62 -1.02 2.83
N MET A 46 6.10 -0.95 1.60
CA MET A 46 5.46 -1.60 0.47
C MET A 46 6.47 -2.22 -0.49
N THR A 47 5.98 -3.07 -1.37
CA THR A 47 6.74 -3.60 -2.50
C THR A 47 5.97 -3.45 -3.81
N LEU A 48 6.59 -3.83 -4.92
CA LEU A 48 6.00 -3.82 -6.25
C LEU A 48 6.31 -5.15 -6.96
N SER A 49 5.41 -5.59 -7.83
CA SER A 49 5.52 -6.87 -8.54
C SER A 49 6.71 -6.92 -9.51
N THR A 50 7.18 -5.78 -10.03
CA THR A 50 8.34 -5.71 -10.94
C THR A 50 9.15 -4.42 -10.75
N LYS A 51 10.43 -4.43 -11.17
CA LYS A 51 11.39 -3.34 -10.90
C LYS A 51 11.42 -2.20 -11.93
N SER A 52 10.62 -2.21 -13.00
CA SER A 52 10.82 -1.26 -14.11
C SER A 52 9.57 -0.96 -14.95
N CYS A 53 8.64 -0.19 -14.39
CA CYS A 53 7.52 0.41 -15.15
C CYS A 53 7.31 1.86 -14.69
N PRO A 54 7.10 2.84 -15.59
CA PRO A 54 6.80 4.23 -15.21
C PRO A 54 5.58 4.37 -14.29
N LEU A 55 4.63 3.42 -14.35
CA LEU A 55 3.46 3.37 -13.48
C LEU A 55 3.83 3.22 -11.99
N HIS A 56 4.94 2.57 -11.67
CA HIS A 56 5.35 2.35 -10.28
C HIS A 56 5.62 3.66 -9.51
N GLN A 57 6.22 4.65 -10.18
CA GLN A 57 6.45 5.96 -9.56
C GLN A 57 5.11 6.64 -9.24
N MET A 58 4.10 6.46 -10.09
CA MET A 58 2.75 6.96 -9.83
C MET A 58 2.09 6.22 -8.68
N ILE A 59 2.21 4.90 -8.61
CA ILE A 59 1.69 4.08 -7.51
C ILE A 59 2.30 4.50 -6.18
N VAL A 60 3.63 4.65 -6.12
CA VAL A 60 4.32 5.12 -4.91
C VAL A 60 3.83 6.50 -4.49
N GLN A 61 3.65 7.42 -5.45
CA GLN A 61 3.10 8.74 -5.16
C GLN A 61 1.67 8.66 -4.62
N TRP A 62 0.81 7.81 -5.19
CA TRP A 62 -0.55 7.62 -4.71
C TRP A 62 -0.59 7.04 -3.28
N VAL A 63 0.31 6.10 -2.97
CA VAL A 63 0.45 5.52 -1.63
C VAL A 63 0.92 6.58 -0.63
N GLU A 64 1.79 7.48 -1.05
CA GLU A 64 2.22 8.61 -0.22
C GLU A 64 1.09 9.62 0.02
N ASP A 65 0.31 9.95 -1.01
CA ASP A 65 -0.72 10.99 -0.93
C ASP A 65 -2.05 10.53 -0.31
N ALA A 66 -2.37 9.24 -0.35
CA ALA A 66 -3.66 8.75 0.17
C ALA A 66 -3.80 8.97 1.69
N PRO A 67 -2.82 8.60 2.55
CA PRO A 67 -2.92 8.83 3.99
C PRO A 67 -2.91 10.31 4.38
N LYS A 68 -2.33 11.20 3.56
CA LYS A 68 -2.35 12.66 3.79
C LYS A 68 -3.76 13.26 3.82
N ARG A 69 -4.77 12.52 3.36
CA ARG A 69 -6.18 12.93 3.40
C ARG A 69 -6.82 12.75 4.77
N ILE A 70 -6.19 11.97 5.66
CA ILE A 70 -6.67 11.71 7.01
C ILE A 70 -6.34 12.92 7.88
N GLU A 71 -7.36 13.48 8.53
CA GLU A 71 -7.16 14.60 9.46
C GLU A 71 -6.20 14.20 10.59
N GLY A 72 -5.15 14.99 10.77
CA GLY A 72 -4.13 14.78 11.80
C GLY A 72 -2.84 14.12 11.31
N VAL A 73 -2.81 13.52 10.12
CA VAL A 73 -1.55 13.08 9.49
C VAL A 73 -0.68 14.29 9.19
N LYS A 74 0.59 14.23 9.58
CA LYS A 74 1.55 15.33 9.39
C LYS A 74 2.47 15.11 8.21
N ASP A 75 3.06 13.92 8.14
CA ASP A 75 3.96 13.52 7.07
C ASP A 75 3.68 12.06 6.69
N VAL A 76 3.98 11.72 5.44
CA VAL A 76 3.87 10.35 4.95
C VAL A 76 5.13 10.03 4.17
N LYS A 77 5.77 8.93 4.54
CA LYS A 77 6.94 8.39 3.86
C LYS A 77 6.64 6.98 3.36
N VAL A 78 7.00 6.72 2.11
CA VAL A 78 6.94 5.38 1.54
C VAL A 78 8.31 4.73 1.61
N ASN A 79 8.39 3.58 2.28
CA ASN A 79 9.56 2.73 2.32
C ASN A 79 9.38 1.58 1.31
N LEU A 80 9.90 1.77 0.10
CA LEU A 80 9.85 0.75 -0.95
C LEU A 80 10.92 -0.31 -0.71
N VAL A 81 10.48 -1.54 -0.42
CA VAL A 81 11.34 -2.71 -0.23
C VAL A 81 11.17 -3.72 -1.37
N TRP A 82 12.17 -4.56 -1.55
CA TRP A 82 12.15 -5.66 -2.52
C TRP A 82 12.22 -7.04 -1.87
N GLU A 83 12.38 -7.09 -0.54
CA GLU A 83 12.47 -8.31 0.25
C GLU A 83 11.47 -8.24 1.42
N PRO A 84 10.65 -9.29 1.63
CA PRO A 84 10.49 -10.45 0.76
C PRO A 84 9.96 -10.05 -0.63
N GLU A 85 10.38 -10.78 -1.67
CA GLU A 85 9.85 -10.59 -3.02
C GLU A 85 8.37 -10.96 -3.04
N TRP A 86 7.55 -10.12 -3.66
CA TRP A 86 6.12 -10.38 -3.77
C TRP A 86 5.85 -11.65 -4.59
N ASN A 87 4.89 -12.44 -4.13
CA ASN A 87 4.32 -13.54 -4.90
C ASN A 87 2.82 -13.62 -4.67
N ILE A 88 2.13 -14.33 -5.56
CA ILE A 88 0.66 -14.38 -5.57
C ILE A 88 0.05 -14.97 -4.28
N ASP A 89 0.81 -15.76 -3.50
CA ASP A 89 0.33 -16.29 -2.22
C ASP A 89 0.16 -15.20 -1.15
N MET A 90 0.77 -14.03 -1.33
CA MET A 90 0.61 -12.87 -0.44
C MET A 90 -0.70 -12.11 -0.65
N ALA A 91 -1.37 -12.30 -1.78
CA ALA A 91 -2.64 -11.65 -2.06
C ALA A 91 -3.80 -12.27 -1.26
N GLU A 92 -4.96 -11.63 -1.25
CA GLU A 92 -6.19 -12.20 -0.72
C GLU A 92 -6.78 -13.29 -1.65
N ASP A 93 -7.60 -14.19 -1.10
CA ASP A 93 -8.14 -15.35 -1.83
C ASP A 93 -8.97 -14.96 -3.07
N ASN A 94 -9.66 -13.83 -3.04
CA ASN A 94 -10.42 -13.30 -4.17
C ASN A 94 -9.49 -12.87 -5.32
N VAL A 95 -8.37 -12.22 -5.00
CA VAL A 95 -7.35 -11.80 -5.99
C VAL A 95 -6.67 -13.02 -6.58
N LYS A 96 -6.26 -13.99 -5.75
CA LYS A 96 -5.65 -15.26 -6.22
C LYS A 96 -6.54 -15.99 -7.23
N LYS A 97 -7.85 -16.09 -6.95
CA LYS A 97 -8.84 -16.70 -7.85
C LYS A 97 -8.98 -15.91 -9.15
N ALA A 98 -9.05 -14.59 -9.08
CA ALA A 98 -9.24 -13.75 -10.26
C ALA A 98 -8.03 -13.76 -11.20
N LEU A 99 -6.81 -13.85 -10.64
CA LEU A 99 -5.57 -13.91 -11.41
C LEU A 99 -5.17 -15.33 -11.84
N GLY A 100 -6.03 -16.33 -11.59
CA GLY A 100 -5.85 -17.71 -12.07
C GLY A 100 -4.80 -18.51 -11.32
N ALA A 101 -4.46 -18.12 -10.08
CA ALA A 101 -3.55 -18.87 -9.21
C ALA A 101 -4.26 -19.92 -8.33
N LEU A 102 -5.59 -19.95 -8.33
CA LEU A 102 -6.46 -20.93 -7.66
C LEU A 102 -7.53 -21.47 -8.61
#